data_AF-A0A932DD93-F1
#
_entry.id   AF-A0A932DD93-F1
#
_cell.length_a   1.000
_cell.length_b   1.000
_cell.length_c   1.000
_cell.angle_alpha   90.00
_cell.angle_beta   90.00
_cell.angle_gamma   90.00
#
_symmetry.space_group_name_H-M   'P 1'
#
loop_
_entity.id
_entity.type
_entity.pdbx_description
1 polymer ?
#
loop_
_entity_poly.entity_id
_entity_poly.type
_entity_poly.pdbx_seq_one_letter_code
_entity_poly.pdbx_strand_id
1 'polypeptide(L)' 'MKATLPEPEIVTRNGKPVSVILPIEIYHELLERLEDAQDVAWLRRAREKPLRYRPLEEYLAARKNPRRVQSAA' A
#
# COMPACT_ATOMS: atom_id res chain seq x y z
N MET A 1 -4.96 -0.68 16.98
CA MET A 1 -4.91 -1.67 18.09
C MET A 1 -4.13 -2.86 17.57
N LYS A 2 -3.23 -3.47 18.35
CA LYS A 2 -2.48 -4.65 17.91
C LYS A 2 -3.50 -5.80 17.87
N ALA A 3 -4.05 -6.11 16.69
CA ALA A 3 -4.96 -7.24 16.55
C ALA A 3 -4.19 -8.49 16.98
N THR A 4 -4.60 -9.09 18.10
CA THR A 4 -4.16 -10.44 18.45
C THR A 4 -4.74 -11.32 17.36
N LEU A 5 -3.90 -11.74 16.42
CA LEU A 5 -4.32 -12.62 15.33
C LEU A 5 -4.84 -13.90 15.99
N PRO A 6 -6.13 -14.25 15.83
CA PRO A 6 -6.63 -15.51 16.36
C PRO A 6 -5.87 -16.67 15.72
N GLU A 7 -5.78 -17.80 16.43
CA GLU A 7 -5.18 -18.99 15.84
C GLU A 7 -5.93 -19.34 14.56
N PRO A 8 -5.23 -19.45 13.41
CA PRO A 8 -5.87 -19.73 12.15
C PRO A 8 -6.27 -21.20 12.06
N GLU A 9 -7.43 -21.48 11.47
CA GLU A 9 -7.84 -22.86 11.22
C GLU A 9 -7.13 -23.40 9.98
N ILE A 10 -6.50 -24.57 10.09
CA ILE A 10 -5.72 -25.19 9.01
C ILE A 10 -6.53 -26.31 8.36
N VAL A 11 -6.79 -26.19 7.07
CA VAL A 11 -7.43 -27.23 6.25
C VAL A 11 -6.34 -28.17 5.72
N THR A 12 -6.52 -29.46 5.94
CA THR A 12 -5.56 -30.50 5.50
C THR A 12 -6.16 -31.41 4.42
N ARG A 13 -5.30 -31.91 3.53
CA ARG A 13 -5.60 -32.95 2.53
C ARG A 13 -4.50 -34.00 2.57
N ASN A 14 -4.86 -35.26 2.78
CA ASN A 14 -3.92 -36.39 2.95
C ASN A 14 -2.87 -36.12 4.04
N GLY A 15 -3.30 -35.53 5.17
CA GLY A 15 -2.42 -35.18 6.29
C GLY A 15 -1.50 -33.98 6.05
N LYS A 16 -1.61 -33.30 4.90
CA LYS A 16 -0.79 -32.12 4.58
C LYS A 16 -1.65 -30.83 4.61
N PRO A 17 -1.17 -29.73 5.19
CA PRO A 17 -1.88 -28.45 5.15
C PRO A 17 -1.95 -27.92 3.72
N VAL A 18 -3.13 -27.48 3.30
CA VAL A 18 -3.38 -26.99 1.93
C VAL A 18 -4.09 -25.63 1.90
N SER A 19 -4.81 -25.26 2.94
CA SER A 19 -5.50 -23.98 3.03
C SER A 19 -5.64 -23.52 4.48
N VAL A 20 -5.98 -22.25 4.66
CA VAL A 20 -6.23 -21.64 5.96
C VAL A 20 -7.58 -20.94 5.93
N ILE A 21 -8.32 -20.99 7.03
CA ILE A 21 -9.55 -20.22 7.22
C ILE A 21 -9.24 -19.11 8.22
N LEU A 22 -9.57 -17.89 7.85
CA LEU A 22 -9.31 -16.67 8.61
C LEU A 22 -10.61 -15.86 8.71
N PRO A 23 -10.85 -15.12 9.82
CA PRO A 23 -11.84 -14.06 9.83
C PRO A 23 -11.55 -13.04 8.71
N ILE A 24 -12.61 -12.52 8.09
CA ILE A 24 -12.48 -11.68 6.90
C ILE A 24 -11.76 -10.36 7.20
N GLU A 25 -11.94 -9.82 8.41
CA GLU A 25 -11.27 -8.60 8.87
C GLU A 25 -9.76 -8.81 8.98
N ILE A 26 -9.33 -9.99 9.44
CA ILE A 26 -7.92 -10.34 9.54
C ILE A 26 -7.30 -10.51 8.16
N TYR A 27 -8.03 -11.13 7.22
CA TYR A 27 -7.56 -11.25 5.84
C TYR A 27 -7.34 -9.87 5.21
N HIS A 28 -8.28 -8.92 5.37
CA HIS A 28 -8.11 -7.56 4.88
C HIS A 28 -6.93 -6.84 5.53
N GLU A 29 -6.76 -6.95 6.85
CA GLU A 29 -5.61 -6.35 7.54
C GLU A 29 -4.28 -6.93 7.03
N LEU A 30 -4.23 -8.23 6.71
CA LEU A 30 -3.03 -8.83 6.11
C LEU A 30 -2.71 -8.25 4.72
N LEU A 31 -3.74 -7.97 3.91
CA LEU A 31 -3.56 -7.31 2.61
C LEU A 31 -3.06 -5.87 2.78
N GLU A 32 -3.70 -5.08 3.66
CA GLU A 32 -3.29 -3.70 3.94
C GLU A 32 -1.84 -3.64 4.42
N ARG A 33 -1.44 -4.53 5.33
CA ARG A 33 -0.05 -4.60 5.82
C ARG A 33 0.95 -4.99 4.74
N LEU A 34 0.54 -5.82 3.77
CA LEU A 34 1.38 -6.18 2.64
C LEU A 34 1.61 -4.97 1.73
N GLU A 35 0.55 -4.19 1.46
CA GLU A 35 0.62 -2.94 0.71
C GLU A 35 1.49 -1.90 1.43
N ASP A 36 1.28 -1.69 2.73
CA ASP A 36 2.10 -0.81 3.57
C ASP A 36 3.59 -1.18 3.50
N ALA A 37 3.91 -2.48 3.53
CA ALA A 37 5.29 -2.94 3.43
C ALA A 37 5.91 -2.61 2.06
N GLN A 38 5.14 -2.70 0.98
CA GLN A 38 5.56 -2.32 -0.37
C GLN A 38 5.75 -0.80 -0.48
N ASP A 39 4.85 -0.01 0.08
CA ASP A 39 4.93 1.45 0.10
C ASP A 39 6.15 1.94 0.88
N VAL A 40 6.42 1.35 2.05
CA VAL A 40 7.63 1.64 2.83
C VAL A 40 8.89 1.28 2.04
N ALA A 41 8.91 0.15 1.34
CA ALA A 41 10.05 -0.23 0.50
C ALA A 41 10.24 0.76 -0.65
N TRP A 42 9.15 1.23 -1.27
CA TRP A 42 9.20 2.26 -2.31
C TRP A 42 9.72 3.59 -1.76
N LEU A 43 9.22 4.06 -0.61
CA LEU A 43 9.67 5.29 0.03
C LEU A 43 11.16 5.25 0.37
N ARG A 44 11.67 4.11 0.83
CA ARG A 44 13.10 3.92 1.09
C ARG A 44 13.92 4.13 -0.18
N ARG A 45 13.51 3.51 -1.29
CA ARG A 45 14.17 3.66 -2.60
C ARG A 45 14.07 5.10 -3.12
N ALA A 46 12.90 5.74 -3.00
CA ALA A 46 12.70 7.11 -3.44
C ALA A 46 13.61 8.10 -2.69
N ARG A 47 13.89 7.84 -1.40
CA ARG A 47 14.77 8.65 -0.56
C ARG A 47 16.27 8.47 -0.84
N GLU A 48 16.68 7.49 -1.65
CA GLU A 48 18.09 7.32 -2.02
C GLU A 48 18.63 8.47 -2.87
N LYS A 49 17.75 9.23 -3.54
CA LYS A 49 18.11 10.40 -4.33
C LYS A 49 17.46 11.66 -3.74
N PRO A 50 18.10 12.84 -3.84
CA PRO A 50 17.47 14.09 -3.46
C PRO A 50 16.16 14.30 -4.24
N LEU A 51 15.05 14.36 -3.51
CA LEU A 51 13.73 14.56 -4.08
C LEU A 51 13.48 16.07 -4.28
N ARG A 52 12.99 16.44 -5.47
CA ARG A 52 12.50 17.79 -5.74
C ARG A 52 10.98 17.76 -5.71
N TYR A 53 10.40 18.46 -4.74
CA TYR A 53 8.96 18.58 -4.61
C TYR A 53 8.47 19.87 -5.24
N ARG A 54 7.30 19.78 -5.87
CA ARG A 54 6.55 20.94 -6.33
C ARG A 54 5.78 21.55 -5.14
N PRO A 55 5.73 22.88 -4.98
CA PRO A 55 4.85 23.51 -3.99
C PRO A 55 3.39 23.07 -4.18
N LEU A 56 2.68 22.87 -3.07
CA LEU A 56 1.31 22.36 -3.10
C LEU A 56 0.37 23.31 -3.85
N GLU A 57 0.56 24.62 -3.68
CA GLU A 57 -0.20 25.68 -4.34
C GLU A 57 -0.07 25.58 -5.86
N GLU A 58 1.14 25.31 -6.33
CA GLU A 58 1.45 25.18 -7.75
C GLU A 58 0.78 23.92 -8.33
N TYR A 59 0.82 22.81 -7.59
CA TYR A 59 0.11 21.58 -7.92
C TYR A 59 -1.40 21.78 -8.03
N LEU A 60 -2.00 22.43 -7.03
CA LEU A 60 -3.44 22.72 -7.00
C LEU A 60 -3.86 23.67 -8.13
N ALA A 61 -3.05 24.66 -8.45
CA ALA A 61 -3.31 25.58 -9.57
C ALA A 61 -3.34 24.85 -10.92
N ALA A 62 -2.42 23.91 -11.16
CA ALA A 62 -2.39 23.11 -12.39
C ALA A 62 -3.62 22.20 -12.51
N ARG A 63 -4.09 21.61 -11.41
CA ARG A 63 -5.30 20.77 -11.41
C ARG A 63 -6.58 21.55 -11.70
N LYS A 64 -6.69 22.79 -11.19
CA LYS A 64 -7.86 23.65 -11.43
C LYS A 64 -7.95 24.15 -12.88
N ASN A 65 -6.85 24.11 -13.65
CA ASN A 65 -6.85 24.53 -15.05
C ASN A 65 -5.95 23.62 -15.92
N PRO A 66 -6.44 22.44 -16.35
CA PRO A 66 -5.63 21.41 -17.00
C PRO A 66 -5.03 21.83 -18.36
N ARG A 67 -5.54 22.90 -18.98
CA ARG A 67 -5.04 23.42 -20.27
C ARG A 67 -3.73 24.21 -20.16
N ARG A 68 -3.33 24.65 -18.96
CA ARG A 68 -2.12 25.46 -18.75
C ARG A 68 -0.83 24.62 -18.69
N VAL A 69 -0.95 23.30 -18.58
CA VAL A 69 0.18 22.38 -18.34
C VAL A 69 0.81 21.87 -19.64
N GLN A 70 0.15 22.04 -20.80
CA GLN A 70 0.63 21.52 -22.10
C GLN A 70 1.49 22.51 -22.91
N SER A 71 1.64 23.78 -22.48
CA SER A 71 2.40 24.80 -23.23
C SER A 71 3.82 25.05 -22.69
N ALA A 72 4.31 24.18 -21.82
CA ALA A 72 5.65 24.25 -21.25
C ALA A 72 6.30 22.86 -21.36
N ALA A 73 6.50 22.40 -22.59
CA ALA A 73 7.37 21.30 -22.98
C ALA A 73 8.17 21.74 -24.21
#